data_AF-A0A349MVR2-F1
#
_entry.id   AF-A0A349MVR2-F1
#
_cell.length_a   1.000
_cell.length_b   1.000
_cell.length_c   1.000
_cell.angle_alpha   90.00
_cell.angle_beta   90.00
_cell.angle_gamma   90.00
#
_symmetry.space_group_name_H-M   'P 1'
#
loop_
_entity.id
_entity.type
_entity.pdbx_description
1 polymer ?
#
loop_
_entity_poly.entity_id
_entity_poly.type
_entity_poly.pdbx_seq_one_letter_code
_entity_poly.pdbx_strand_id
1 'polypeptide(L)'
;MEDTFMARPELTPQDTLNKKIVSANLNNLLNSQNKKQIDIHRVTKIPKSTLTGYFKGTSLPTLGNVQKFADFFNVLKSDIDPRFSSTVNVQNDSSELMRLYDQLDSNGKKETINFIKKRLSTASNVISFPKDDDTLEITASGVLSAGVGEFLDDSTKPFTVTVHKPVPSNYDYAFQINGHSMEPIYQDKQVVFVKKEDDYRDGQIIAAVMDGCAYLKKLSVIDGEAILMSLNPDYPNIRVDKESGVNVLGVVFS
;
A
#
# COMPACT_ATOMS: atom_id res chain seq x y z
N MET A 1 4.31 -51.56 3.53
CA MET A 1 4.86 -50.21 3.29
C MET A 1 4.66 -49.94 1.82
N GLU A 2 3.52 -49.32 1.47
CA GLU A 2 3.26 -48.88 0.10
C GLU A 2 4.01 -47.56 -0.11
N ASP A 3 5.04 -47.61 -0.96
CA ASP A 3 5.67 -46.42 -1.53
C ASP A 3 4.65 -45.76 -2.46
N THR A 4 3.93 -44.78 -1.92
CA THR A 4 3.05 -43.91 -2.70
C THR A 4 3.92 -43.12 -3.67
N PHE A 5 4.00 -43.57 -4.92
CA PHE A 5 4.51 -42.80 -6.04
C PHE A 5 3.72 -41.48 -6.14
N MET A 6 4.23 -40.42 -5.53
CA MET A 6 3.73 -39.08 -5.79
C MET A 6 4.13 -38.70 -7.22
N ALA A 7 3.19 -38.89 -8.15
CA ALA A 7 3.27 -38.30 -9.47
C ALA A 7 3.55 -36.80 -9.31
N ARG A 8 4.51 -36.28 -10.08
CA ARG A 8 4.81 -34.84 -10.06
C ARG A 8 3.52 -34.07 -10.39
N PRO A 9 3.15 -33.05 -9.61
CA PRO A 9 1.94 -32.29 -9.87
C PRO A 9 1.95 -31.78 -11.31
N GLU A 10 0.81 -31.90 -11.99
CA GLU A 10 0.67 -31.41 -13.36
C GLU A 10 0.99 -29.92 -13.42
N LEU A 11 1.79 -29.53 -14.41
CA LEU A 11 2.21 -28.16 -14.63
C LEU A 11 1.00 -27.31 -14.96
N THR A 12 0.82 -26.22 -14.22
CA THR A 12 -0.23 -25.26 -14.56
C THR A 12 0.07 -24.62 -15.93
N PRO A 13 -0.94 -24.15 -16.68
CA PRO A 13 -0.73 -23.39 -17.91
C PRO A 13 0.20 -22.18 -17.68
N GLN A 14 0.10 -21.55 -16.50
CA GLN A 14 0.94 -20.43 -16.10
C GLN A 14 2.39 -20.84 -15.88
N ASP A 15 2.66 -22.00 -15.28
CA ASP A 15 4.04 -22.50 -15.12
C ASP A 15 4.69 -22.81 -16.47
N THR A 16 3.92 -23.33 -17.41
CA THR A 16 4.38 -23.61 -18.77
C THR A 16 4.74 -22.31 -19.50
N LEU A 17 3.90 -21.27 -19.35
CA LEU A 17 4.15 -19.95 -19.91
C LEU A 17 5.38 -19.29 -19.27
N ASN A 18 5.48 -19.31 -17.94
CA ASN A 18 6.62 -18.76 -17.21
C ASN A 18 7.93 -19.43 -17.63
N LYS A 19 7.96 -20.77 -17.78
CA LYS A 19 9.15 -21.49 -18.28
C LYS A 19 9.64 -20.97 -19.63
N LYS A 20 8.71 -20.74 -20.56
CA LYS A 20 9.01 -20.24 -21.90
C LYS A 20 9.57 -18.81 -21.84
N ILE A 21 8.96 -17.94 -21.03
CA ILE A 21 9.40 -16.54 -20.85
C ILE A 21 10.80 -16.50 -20.24
N VAL A 22 11.01 -17.20 -19.12
CA VAL A 22 12.32 -17.22 -18.44
C VAL A 22 13.42 -17.79 -19.33
N SER A 23 13.14 -18.87 -20.06
CA SER A 23 14.07 -19.44 -21.04
C SER A 23 14.45 -18.43 -22.13
N ALA A 24 13.48 -17.72 -22.70
CA ALA A 24 13.73 -16.72 -23.73
C ALA A 24 14.59 -15.56 -23.18
N ASN A 25 14.24 -15.03 -22.01
CA ASN A 25 14.97 -13.92 -21.38
C ASN A 25 16.42 -14.29 -21.07
N LEU A 26 16.64 -15.48 -20.50
CA LEU A 26 17.99 -15.98 -20.22
C LEU A 26 18.84 -16.12 -21.49
N ASN A 27 18.27 -16.65 -22.58
CA ASN A 27 18.98 -16.76 -23.86
C ASN A 27 19.29 -15.38 -24.46
N ASN A 28 18.35 -14.44 -24.38
CA ASN A 28 18.56 -13.07 -24.86
C ASN A 28 19.69 -12.37 -24.10
N LEU A 29 19.72 -12.48 -22.77
CA LEU A 29 20.78 -11.93 -21.92
C LEU A 29 22.15 -12.58 -22.20
N LEU A 30 22.15 -13.89 -22.46
CA LEU A 30 23.37 -14.62 -22.81
C LEU A 30 23.98 -14.10 -24.12
N ASN A 31 23.13 -13.91 -25.14
CA ASN A 31 23.52 -13.45 -26.46
C ASN A 31 23.93 -11.98 -26.46
N SER A 32 23.16 -11.11 -25.80
CA SER A 32 23.42 -9.66 -25.77
C SER A 32 24.71 -9.30 -25.05
N GLN A 33 25.10 -10.10 -24.04
CA GLN A 33 26.35 -9.91 -23.31
C GLN A 33 27.50 -10.79 -23.82
N ASN A 34 27.31 -11.53 -24.92
CA ASN A 34 28.29 -12.47 -25.49
C ASN A 34 28.89 -13.45 -24.46
N LYS A 35 28.05 -13.98 -23.56
CA LYS A 35 28.45 -14.94 -22.51
C LYS A 35 28.09 -16.37 -22.93
N LYS A 36 28.59 -17.37 -22.20
CA LYS A 36 28.21 -18.78 -22.38
C LYS A 36 27.68 -19.35 -21.08
N GLN A 37 26.85 -20.40 -21.16
CA GLN A 37 26.29 -21.05 -19.94
C GLN A 37 27.39 -21.57 -18.99
N ILE A 38 28.56 -21.92 -19.52
CA ILE A 38 29.73 -22.34 -18.73
C ILE A 38 30.23 -21.23 -17.79
N ASP A 39 30.11 -19.96 -18.21
CA ASP A 39 30.53 -18.80 -17.42
C ASP A 39 29.62 -18.61 -16.22
N ILE A 40 28.31 -18.82 -16.43
CA ILE A 40 27.32 -18.79 -15.35
C ILE A 40 27.61 -19.89 -14.33
N HIS A 41 27.87 -21.12 -14.77
CA HIS A 41 28.22 -22.23 -13.88
C HIS A 41 29.45 -21.90 -13.03
N ARG A 42 30.50 -21.32 -13.64
CA ARG A 42 31.76 -21.01 -12.96
C ARG A 42 31.56 -20.04 -11.80
N VAL A 43 30.71 -19.01 -12.01
CA VAL A 43 30.42 -17.94 -11.04
C VAL A 43 29.37 -18.38 -10.01
N THR A 44 28.21 -18.86 -10.47
CA THR A 44 27.03 -19.11 -9.61
C THR A 44 27.02 -20.46 -8.91
N LYS A 45 27.90 -21.38 -9.35
CA LYS A 45 27.97 -22.80 -8.94
C LYS A 45 26.68 -23.58 -9.21
N ILE A 46 25.76 -23.08 -10.04
CA ILE A 46 24.58 -23.83 -10.47
C ILE A 46 25.01 -24.98 -11.39
N PRO A 47 24.58 -26.23 -11.16
CA PRO A 47 24.99 -27.37 -11.99
C PRO A 47 24.65 -27.18 -13.48
N LYS A 48 25.54 -27.65 -14.38
CA LYS A 48 25.37 -27.50 -15.83
C LYS A 48 24.08 -28.14 -16.36
N SER A 49 23.68 -29.28 -15.79
CA SER A 49 22.42 -29.97 -16.12
C SER A 49 21.22 -29.10 -15.76
N THR A 50 21.25 -28.46 -14.58
CA THR A 50 20.22 -27.54 -14.12
C THR A 50 20.13 -26.30 -15.00
N LEU A 51 21.27 -25.69 -15.35
CA LEU A 51 21.30 -24.56 -16.30
C LEU A 51 20.69 -24.95 -17.64
N THR A 52 21.09 -26.11 -18.19
CA THR A 52 20.53 -26.60 -19.45
C THR A 52 19.00 -26.70 -19.38
N GLY A 53 18.44 -27.16 -18.26
CA GLY A 53 17.00 -27.22 -18.04
C GLY A 53 16.31 -25.85 -18.06
N TYR A 54 16.90 -24.85 -17.40
CA TYR A 54 16.37 -23.49 -17.38
C TYR A 54 16.43 -22.83 -18.77
N PHE A 55 17.57 -22.95 -19.46
CA PHE A 55 17.76 -22.36 -20.79
C PHE A 55 16.92 -23.04 -21.87
N LYS A 56 16.54 -24.32 -21.71
CA LYS A 56 15.60 -25.03 -22.59
C LYS A 56 14.13 -24.86 -22.19
N GLY A 57 13.84 -24.21 -21.06
CA GLY A 57 12.48 -24.05 -20.55
C GLY A 57 11.84 -25.35 -20.05
N THR A 58 12.62 -26.38 -19.69
CA THR A 58 12.07 -27.63 -19.12
C THR A 58 11.80 -27.50 -17.63
N SER A 59 12.55 -26.64 -16.93
CA SER A 59 12.40 -26.33 -15.51
C SER A 59 12.44 -24.83 -15.25
N LEU A 60 11.82 -24.40 -14.14
CA LEU A 60 11.91 -23.02 -13.66
C LEU A 60 13.08 -22.86 -12.68
N PRO A 61 13.84 -21.75 -12.75
CA PRO A 61 14.74 -21.37 -11.69
C PRO A 61 14.03 -21.24 -10.35
N THR A 62 14.70 -21.67 -9.28
CA THR A 62 14.29 -21.34 -7.91
C THR A 62 14.53 -19.86 -7.65
N LEU A 63 13.84 -19.26 -6.66
CA LEU A 63 14.01 -17.84 -6.33
C LEU A 63 15.48 -17.46 -6.07
N GLY A 64 16.23 -18.34 -5.39
CA GLY A 64 17.66 -18.16 -5.16
C GLY A 64 18.51 -18.23 -6.43
N ASN A 65 18.15 -19.08 -7.40
CA ASN A 65 18.84 -19.13 -8.69
C ASN A 65 18.49 -17.93 -9.58
N VAL A 66 17.27 -17.38 -9.49
CA VAL A 66 16.91 -16.12 -10.17
C VAL A 66 17.79 -14.97 -9.66
N GLN A 67 18.01 -14.84 -8.35
CA GLN A 67 18.94 -13.86 -7.79
C GLN A 67 20.35 -14.02 -8.37
N LYS A 68 20.88 -15.25 -8.41
CA LYS A 68 22.21 -15.52 -8.96
C LYS A 68 22.34 -15.12 -10.44
N PHE A 69 21.27 -15.29 -11.23
CA PHE A 69 21.25 -14.81 -12.60
C PHE A 69 21.21 -13.29 -12.67
N ALA A 70 20.37 -12.64 -11.85
CA ALA A 70 20.28 -11.19 -11.75
C ALA A 70 21.65 -10.57 -11.43
N ASP A 71 22.35 -11.12 -10.45
CA ASP A 71 23.70 -10.69 -10.06
C ASP A 71 24.73 -10.91 -11.19
N PHE A 72 24.67 -12.06 -11.87
CA PHE A 72 25.60 -12.40 -12.95
C PHE A 72 25.43 -11.52 -14.20
N PHE A 73 24.19 -11.18 -14.54
CA PHE A 73 23.85 -10.35 -15.70
C PHE A 73 23.77 -8.86 -15.37
N ASN A 74 23.80 -8.50 -14.08
CA ASN A 74 23.58 -7.15 -13.56
C ASN A 74 22.24 -6.55 -14.02
N VAL A 75 21.16 -7.30 -13.82
CA VAL A 75 19.77 -6.95 -14.19
C VAL A 75 18.83 -7.19 -13.02
N LEU A 76 17.58 -6.74 -13.11
CA LEU A 76 16.58 -7.03 -12.09
C LEU A 76 16.03 -8.46 -12.23
N LYS A 77 15.49 -9.02 -11.14
CA LYS A 77 14.82 -10.33 -11.18
C LYS A 77 13.66 -10.36 -12.15
N SER A 78 12.92 -9.24 -12.26
CA SER A 78 11.80 -9.05 -13.19
C SER A 78 12.20 -9.18 -14.66
N ASP A 79 13.44 -8.82 -14.99
CA ASP A 79 13.96 -8.91 -16.37
C ASP A 79 14.21 -10.37 -16.79
N ILE A 80 14.36 -11.26 -15.80
CA ILE A 80 14.60 -12.69 -16.00
C ILE A 80 13.32 -13.49 -15.82
N ASP A 81 12.57 -13.21 -14.76
CA ASP A 81 11.44 -14.01 -14.31
C ASP A 81 10.21 -13.12 -14.04
N PRO A 82 9.11 -13.31 -14.81
CA PRO A 82 7.92 -12.47 -14.70
C PRO A 82 7.22 -12.62 -13.34
N ARG A 83 7.52 -13.67 -12.56
CA ARG A 83 7.02 -13.81 -11.18
C ARG A 83 7.54 -12.71 -10.25
N PHE A 84 8.58 -11.98 -10.67
CA PHE A 84 9.18 -10.87 -9.93
C PHE A 84 8.89 -9.51 -10.56
N SER A 85 8.13 -9.42 -11.66
CA SER A 85 7.69 -8.13 -12.14
C SER A 85 6.70 -7.56 -11.12
N SER A 86 7.10 -6.53 -10.38
CA SER A 86 6.22 -5.77 -9.48
C SER A 86 5.13 -4.99 -10.22
N THR A 87 4.98 -5.20 -11.53
CA THR A 87 3.93 -4.63 -12.36
C THR A 87 2.74 -5.58 -12.41
N VAL A 88 1.68 -5.16 -11.74
CA VAL A 88 0.29 -5.45 -12.08
C VAL A 88 0.17 -5.59 -13.60
N ASN A 89 -0.41 -6.71 -14.03
CA ASN A 89 -0.68 -7.04 -15.42
C ASN A 89 -1.65 -6.00 -16.03
N VAL A 90 -1.13 -4.91 -16.60
CA VAL A 90 -1.92 -3.94 -17.37
C VAL A 90 -1.65 -4.20 -18.85
N GLN A 91 -2.45 -5.06 -19.44
CA GLN A 91 -2.59 -5.07 -20.90
C GLN A 91 -3.48 -3.87 -21.29
N ASN A 92 -2.96 -2.99 -22.16
CA ASN A 92 -3.69 -2.01 -23.00
C ASN A 92 -4.27 -0.68 -22.45
N ASP A 93 -3.96 -0.19 -21.25
CA ASP A 93 -4.57 1.06 -20.76
C ASP A 93 -4.07 2.37 -21.41
N SER A 94 -2.84 2.41 -21.97
CA SER A 94 -2.29 3.69 -22.44
C SER A 94 -3.07 4.28 -23.63
N SER A 95 -3.61 3.42 -24.50
CA SER A 95 -4.39 3.85 -25.67
C SER A 95 -5.80 4.27 -25.28
N GLU A 96 -6.39 3.62 -24.28
CA GLU A 96 -7.71 3.96 -23.76
C GLU A 96 -7.69 5.27 -22.98
N LEU A 97 -6.68 5.48 -22.13
CA LEU A 97 -6.50 6.73 -21.40
C LEU A 97 -6.37 7.92 -22.36
N MET A 98 -5.59 7.80 -23.43
CA MET A 98 -5.42 8.89 -24.41
C MET A 98 -6.76 9.22 -25.09
N ARG A 99 -7.53 8.19 -25.49
CA ARG A 99 -8.85 8.35 -26.12
C ARG A 99 -9.87 9.01 -25.19
N LEU A 100 -9.88 8.61 -23.92
CA LEU A 100 -10.78 9.20 -22.91
C LEU A 100 -10.36 10.64 -22.57
N TYR A 101 -9.06 10.88 -22.45
CA TYR A 101 -8.50 12.20 -22.16
C TYR A 101 -8.85 13.21 -23.26
N ASP A 102 -8.77 12.81 -24.53
CA ASP A 102 -9.08 13.69 -25.65
C ASP A 102 -10.56 14.11 -25.72
N GLN A 103 -11.48 13.27 -25.22
CA GLN A 103 -12.91 13.53 -25.14
C GLN A 103 -13.30 14.48 -24.00
N LEU A 104 -12.41 14.73 -23.03
CA LEU A 104 -12.68 15.66 -21.94
C LEU A 104 -12.59 17.12 -22.42
N ASP A 105 -13.37 17.98 -21.76
CA ASP A 105 -13.23 19.42 -21.91
C ASP A 105 -11.95 19.93 -21.21
N SER A 106 -11.69 21.23 -21.34
CA SER A 106 -10.49 21.87 -20.79
C SER A 106 -10.37 21.71 -19.27
N ASN A 107 -11.50 21.64 -18.54
CA ASN A 107 -11.49 21.48 -17.09
C ASN A 107 -11.20 20.03 -16.71
N GLY A 108 -11.90 19.06 -17.33
CA GLY A 108 -11.67 17.64 -17.13
C GLY A 108 -10.23 17.23 -17.45
N LYS A 109 -9.66 17.75 -18.54
CA LYS A 109 -8.24 17.55 -18.89
C LYS A 109 -7.28 18.01 -17.79
N LYS A 110 -7.58 19.13 -17.14
CA LYS A 110 -6.77 19.69 -16.05
C LYS A 110 -6.91 18.85 -14.78
N GLU A 111 -8.12 18.42 -14.44
CA GLU A 111 -8.39 17.55 -13.29
C GLU A 111 -7.73 16.17 -13.43
N THR A 112 -7.81 15.54 -14.60
CA THR A 112 -7.15 14.25 -14.87
C THR A 112 -5.63 14.38 -14.76
N ILE A 113 -5.01 15.43 -15.32
CA ILE A 113 -3.57 15.66 -15.15
C ILE A 113 -3.22 15.85 -13.68
N ASN A 114 -3.99 16.63 -12.92
CA ASN A 114 -3.74 16.84 -11.50
C ASN A 114 -3.88 15.55 -10.70
N PHE A 115 -4.87 14.72 -11.00
CA PHE A 115 -5.05 13.42 -10.40
C PHE A 115 -3.86 12.49 -10.67
N ILE A 116 -3.42 12.38 -11.93
CA ILE A 116 -2.26 11.57 -12.33
C ILE A 116 -0.99 12.11 -11.66
N LYS A 117 -0.75 13.42 -11.66
CA LYS A 117 0.40 14.04 -10.97
C LYS A 117 0.39 13.76 -9.48
N LYS A 118 -0.77 13.86 -8.82
CA LYS A 118 -0.92 13.53 -7.40
C LYS A 118 -0.53 12.07 -7.16
N ARG A 119 -1.08 11.14 -7.95
CA ARG A 119 -0.76 9.70 -7.85
C ARG A 119 0.71 9.39 -8.14
N LEU A 120 1.32 10.06 -9.12
CA LEU A 120 2.74 9.93 -9.44
C LEU A 120 3.63 10.52 -8.34
N SER A 121 3.25 11.63 -7.73
CA SER A 121 3.97 12.17 -6.56
C SER A 121 3.90 11.24 -5.36
N THR A 122 2.77 10.57 -5.14
CA THR A 122 2.61 9.55 -4.10
C THR A 122 3.43 8.28 -4.42
N ALA A 123 3.55 7.89 -5.69
CA ALA A 123 4.35 6.74 -6.13
C ALA A 123 5.86 7.04 -6.24
N SER A 124 6.25 8.31 -6.41
CA SER A 124 7.65 8.76 -6.48
C SER A 124 8.26 9.06 -5.11
N ASN A 125 7.48 8.87 -4.03
CA ASN A 125 8.08 8.49 -2.77
C ASN A 125 8.69 7.11 -2.98
N VAL A 126 9.93 7.10 -3.49
CA VAL A 126 10.92 6.11 -3.04
C VAL A 126 10.65 5.93 -1.56
N ILE A 127 10.42 4.70 -1.11
CA ILE A 127 10.44 4.37 0.31
C ILE A 127 11.87 4.68 0.76
N SER A 128 12.16 5.96 0.99
CA SER A 128 13.23 6.37 1.84
C SER A 128 12.76 5.86 3.18
N PHE A 129 13.41 4.80 3.66
CA PHE A 129 13.41 4.55 5.08
C PHE A 129 13.75 5.90 5.71
N PRO A 130 12.88 6.46 6.57
CA PRO A 130 13.24 7.67 7.28
C PRO A 130 14.61 7.40 7.90
N LYS A 131 15.58 8.26 7.60
CA LYS A 131 16.81 8.26 8.41
C LYS A 131 16.31 8.54 9.84
N ASP A 132 16.90 7.91 10.85
CA ASP A 132 16.43 8.05 12.24
C ASP A 132 16.24 9.52 12.68
N ASP A 133 16.90 10.46 12.01
CA ASP A 133 16.81 11.90 12.24
C ASP A 133 15.52 12.57 11.70
N ASP A 134 14.77 11.93 10.79
CA ASP A 134 13.52 12.46 10.18
C ASP A 134 12.25 11.98 10.89
N THR A 135 12.41 11.12 11.90
CA THR A 135 11.30 10.58 12.70
C THR A 135 11.42 10.97 14.17
N LEU A 136 10.29 10.94 14.87
CA LEU A 136 10.20 11.15 16.30
C LEU A 136 9.29 10.08 16.90
N GLU A 137 9.71 9.50 18.01
CA GLU A 137 8.81 8.68 18.83
C GLU A 137 7.94 9.58 19.69
N ILE A 138 6.63 9.39 19.59
CA ILE A 138 5.65 10.07 20.44
C ILE A 138 4.74 9.05 21.10
N THR A 139 4.12 9.47 22.20
CA THR A 139 3.07 8.68 22.86
C THR A 139 1.73 8.97 22.19
N ALA A 140 1.18 8.00 21.47
CA ALA A 140 -0.22 8.02 21.06
C ALA A 140 -1.10 7.79 22.29
N SER A 141 -2.15 8.59 22.44
CA SER A 141 -3.17 8.51 23.48
C SER A 141 -4.13 7.34 23.31
N GLY A 142 -4.13 6.70 22.13
CA GLY A 142 -4.97 5.55 21.81
C GLY A 142 -5.23 5.42 20.30
N VAL A 143 -6.30 4.72 19.94
CA VAL A 143 -6.70 4.47 18.56
C VAL A 143 -8.07 5.11 18.28
N LEU A 144 -8.25 5.69 17.10
CA LEU A 144 -9.54 6.16 16.59
C LEU A 144 -10.03 5.27 15.46
N SER A 145 -11.30 4.84 15.53
CA SER A 145 -11.93 4.13 14.43
C SER A 145 -12.31 5.08 13.31
N ALA A 146 -11.90 4.72 12.12
CA ALA A 146 -12.46 5.26 10.90
C ALA A 146 -13.54 4.28 10.40
N GLY A 147 -14.54 3.92 11.20
CA GLY A 147 -15.57 2.98 10.78
C GLY A 147 -16.65 2.74 11.83
N VAL A 148 -16.80 1.47 12.23
CA VAL A 148 -17.80 0.96 13.18
C VAL A 148 -17.53 1.30 14.65
N GLY A 149 -16.48 2.09 14.91
CA GLY A 149 -16.05 2.39 16.26
C GLY A 149 -15.03 1.36 16.75
N GLU A 150 -14.05 1.82 17.53
CA GLU A 150 -13.13 0.98 18.29
C GLU A 150 -13.59 1.11 19.72
N PHE A 151 -13.94 0.00 20.34
CA PHE A 151 -14.32 0.01 21.75
C PHE A 151 -13.15 0.52 22.58
N LEU A 152 -13.46 1.45 23.49
CA LEU A 152 -12.54 1.96 24.49
C LEU A 152 -12.28 0.88 25.56
N ASP A 153 -11.69 -0.24 25.18
CA ASP A 153 -11.22 -1.27 26.10
C ASP A 153 -9.73 -1.07 26.47
N ASP A 154 -9.13 -2.06 27.11
CA ASP A 154 -7.74 -2.03 27.60
C ASP A 154 -6.68 -1.85 26.48
N SER A 155 -7.08 -1.87 25.19
CA SER A 155 -6.27 -1.54 24.01
C SER A 155 -6.12 -0.03 23.74
N THR A 156 -6.82 0.82 24.50
CA THR A 156 -6.72 2.28 24.43
C THR A 156 -5.65 2.88 25.35
N LYS A 157 -4.77 2.03 25.90
CA LYS A 157 -3.62 2.49 26.68
C LYS A 157 -2.66 3.29 25.79
N PRO A 158 -2.06 4.37 26.32
CA PRO A 158 -1.06 5.11 25.58
C PRO A 158 0.09 4.19 25.13
N PHE A 159 0.53 4.32 23.89
CA PHE A 159 1.59 3.50 23.31
C PHE A 159 2.53 4.34 22.45
N THR A 160 3.77 3.89 22.32
CA THR A 160 4.79 4.60 21.54
C THR A 160 4.59 4.34 20.05
N VAL A 161 4.58 5.41 19.25
CA VAL A 161 4.52 5.36 17.80
C VAL A 161 5.61 6.24 17.19
N THR A 162 6.18 5.78 16.08
CA THR A 162 7.14 6.55 15.30
C THR A 162 6.40 7.35 14.24
N VAL A 163 6.56 8.68 14.26
CA VAL A 163 5.95 9.60 13.31
C VAL A 163 7.02 10.41 12.57
N HIS A 164 6.71 10.86 11.36
CA HIS A 164 7.59 11.76 10.62
C HIS A 164 7.55 13.18 11.19
N LYS A 165 8.70 13.84 11.23
CA LYS A 165 8.78 15.28 11.53
C LYS A 165 8.19 16.10 10.35
N PRO A 166 7.63 17.30 10.60
CA PRO A 166 7.51 17.97 11.89
C PRO A 166 6.32 17.46 12.70
N VAL A 167 6.54 17.23 14.00
CA VAL A 167 5.48 16.98 14.96
C VAL A 167 5.05 18.32 15.55
N PRO A 168 3.75 18.68 15.53
CA PRO A 168 3.28 19.90 16.18
C PRO A 168 3.63 19.89 17.67
N SER A 169 4.05 21.02 18.24
CA SER A 169 4.39 21.10 19.67
C SER A 169 3.17 21.36 20.56
N ASN A 170 2.04 21.73 19.98
CA ASN A 170 0.89 22.31 20.69
C ASN A 170 -0.38 21.42 20.67
N TYR A 171 -0.27 20.13 20.38
CA TYR A 171 -1.39 19.19 20.46
C TYR A 171 -1.66 18.76 21.91
N ASP A 172 -2.90 18.35 22.18
CA ASP A 172 -3.29 17.80 23.49
C ASP A 172 -3.37 16.27 23.45
N TYR A 173 -3.77 15.71 22.31
CA TYR A 173 -3.81 14.27 22.07
C TYR A 173 -3.19 13.90 20.73
N ALA A 174 -2.67 12.68 20.65
CA ALA A 174 -2.26 12.05 19.39
C ALA A 174 -2.95 10.69 19.28
N PHE A 175 -3.57 10.40 18.15
CA PHE A 175 -4.25 9.11 17.97
C PHE A 175 -3.80 8.44 16.69
N GLN A 176 -3.62 7.12 16.74
CA GLN A 176 -3.47 6.33 15.52
C GLN A 176 -4.83 5.99 14.95
N ILE A 177 -4.99 6.11 13.64
CA ILE A 177 -6.22 5.74 12.94
C ILE A 177 -6.24 4.24 12.70
N ASN A 178 -7.40 3.61 12.92
CA ASN A 178 -7.68 2.25 12.50
C ASN A 178 -8.91 2.23 11.57
N GLY A 179 -8.71 1.79 10.32
CA GLY A 179 -9.76 1.69 9.30
C GLY A 179 -9.72 2.79 8.22
N HIS A 180 -10.73 2.77 7.33
CA HIS A 180 -10.67 3.49 6.05
C HIS A 180 -11.79 4.52 5.80
N SER A 181 -12.69 4.80 6.75
CA SER A 181 -13.83 5.72 6.51
C SER A 181 -13.45 7.18 6.26
N MET A 182 -12.21 7.55 6.56
CA MET A 182 -11.71 8.92 6.39
C MET A 182 -10.72 9.03 5.21
N GLU A 183 -10.56 7.95 4.45
CA GLU A 183 -9.81 7.95 3.21
C GLU A 183 -10.51 8.79 2.13
N PRO A 184 -9.75 9.36 1.18
CA PRO A 184 -8.30 9.25 1.01
C PRO A 184 -7.49 10.28 1.80
N ILE A 185 -8.14 11.13 2.60
CA ILE A 185 -7.47 12.23 3.31
C ILE A 185 -6.71 11.71 4.52
N TYR A 186 -7.33 10.81 5.27
CA TYR A 186 -6.73 10.17 6.43
C TYR A 186 -6.61 8.66 6.19
N GLN A 187 -5.40 8.14 6.28
CA GLN A 187 -5.09 6.75 5.95
C GLN A 187 -5.12 5.85 7.18
N ASP A 188 -5.40 4.56 6.97
CA ASP A 188 -5.21 3.56 8.02
C ASP A 188 -3.77 3.63 8.57
N LYS A 189 -3.63 3.50 9.89
CA LYS A 189 -2.40 3.62 10.68
C LYS A 189 -1.74 4.99 10.72
N GLN A 190 -2.27 6.00 10.04
CA GLN A 190 -1.80 7.38 10.18
C GLN A 190 -2.01 7.87 11.62
N VAL A 191 -1.08 8.68 12.12
CA VAL A 191 -1.24 9.38 13.39
C VAL A 191 -1.77 10.79 13.13
N VAL A 192 -2.80 11.16 13.87
CA VAL A 192 -3.40 12.50 13.84
C VAL A 192 -3.22 13.22 15.17
N PHE A 193 -3.05 14.53 15.10
CA PHE A 193 -2.88 15.41 16.24
C PHE A 193 -4.18 16.16 16.51
N VAL A 194 -4.58 16.21 17.78
CA VAL A 194 -5.86 16.75 18.22
C VAL A 194 -5.61 17.86 19.23
N LYS A 195 -6.27 19.00 19.00
CA LYS A 195 -6.35 20.11 19.96
C LYS A 195 -7.69 20.06 20.65
N LYS A 196 -7.68 20.07 21.98
CA LYS A 196 -8.90 20.22 22.76
C LYS A 196 -9.40 21.66 22.60
N GLU A 197 -10.62 21.78 22.13
CA GLU A 197 -11.32 23.06 21.95
C GLU A 197 -12.69 22.97 22.63
N ASP A 198 -13.23 24.11 23.05
CA ASP A 198 -14.58 24.17 23.64
C ASP A 198 -15.65 24.53 22.59
N ASP A 199 -15.24 25.14 21.48
CA ASP A 199 -16.12 25.60 20.39
C ASP A 199 -15.89 24.80 19.11
N TYR A 200 -16.91 24.05 18.68
CA TYR A 200 -16.87 23.23 17.47
C TYR A 200 -17.70 23.84 16.34
N ARG A 201 -17.24 23.67 15.10
CA ARG A 201 -17.84 24.22 13.88
C ARG A 201 -18.17 23.13 12.88
N ASP A 202 -19.24 23.36 12.13
CA ASP A 202 -19.60 22.53 10.98
C ASP A 202 -18.42 22.42 10.00
N GLY A 203 -18.17 21.19 9.53
CA GLY A 203 -17.10 20.86 8.61
C GLY A 203 -15.76 20.51 9.25
N GLN A 204 -15.58 20.66 10.57
CA GLN A 204 -14.34 20.29 11.24
C GLN A 204 -14.15 18.76 11.31
N ILE A 205 -12.91 18.32 11.19
CA ILE A 205 -12.53 16.94 11.49
C ILE A 205 -12.31 16.83 12.99
N ILE A 206 -13.03 15.93 13.65
CA ILE A 206 -13.03 15.80 15.10
C ILE A 206 -12.68 14.37 15.53
N ALA A 207 -12.04 14.28 16.69
CA ALA A 207 -11.95 13.05 17.46
C ALA A 207 -13.11 13.02 18.45
N ALA A 208 -13.93 11.97 18.41
CA ALA A 208 -15.16 11.89 19.18
C ALA A 208 -15.36 10.51 19.79
N VAL A 209 -16.04 10.46 20.95
CA VAL A 209 -16.44 9.24 21.63
C VAL A 209 -17.96 9.17 21.69
N MET A 210 -18.52 8.06 21.23
CA MET A 210 -19.96 7.79 21.25
C MET A 210 -20.18 6.32 21.58
N ASP A 211 -21.05 6.00 22.53
CA ASP A 211 -21.36 4.63 22.97
C ASP A 211 -20.11 3.79 23.31
N GLY A 212 -19.13 4.43 23.96
CA GLY A 212 -17.87 3.78 24.32
C GLY A 212 -16.94 3.48 23.15
N CYS A 213 -17.27 3.97 21.95
CA CYS A 213 -16.45 3.83 20.75
C CYS A 213 -15.78 5.16 20.38
N ALA A 214 -14.51 5.12 19.99
CA ALA A 214 -13.78 6.29 19.54
C ALA A 214 -13.75 6.40 18.01
N TYR A 215 -13.97 7.61 17.49
CA TYR A 215 -14.16 7.89 16.07
C TYR A 215 -13.33 9.08 15.59
N LEU A 216 -12.85 8.98 14.35
CA LEU A 216 -12.41 10.13 13.55
C LEU A 216 -13.44 10.40 12.46
N LYS A 217 -14.10 11.55 12.49
CA LYS A 217 -15.18 11.91 11.55
C LYS A 217 -15.20 13.41 11.25
N LYS A 218 -15.84 13.80 10.16
CA LYS A 218 -16.19 15.20 9.90
C LYS A 218 -17.49 15.53 10.62
N LEU A 219 -17.46 16.49 11.54
CA LEU A 219 -18.67 17.02 12.17
C LEU A 219 -19.48 17.79 11.13
N SER A 220 -20.76 17.48 10.98
CA SER A 220 -21.69 18.30 10.23
C SER A 220 -22.98 18.54 10.99
N VAL A 221 -23.59 19.71 10.81
CA VAL A 221 -24.86 20.06 11.43
C VAL A 221 -25.92 20.22 10.34
N ILE A 222 -26.85 19.27 10.26
CA ILE A 222 -27.93 19.25 9.27
C ILE A 222 -29.26 19.28 10.02
N ASP A 223 -30.11 20.25 9.72
CA ASP A 223 -31.42 20.46 10.38
C ASP A 223 -31.35 20.53 11.92
N GLY A 224 -30.23 21.06 12.44
CA GLY A 224 -29.97 21.16 13.89
C GLY A 224 -29.50 19.86 14.53
N GLU A 225 -29.26 18.80 13.75
CA GLU A 225 -28.73 17.53 14.23
C GLU A 225 -27.26 17.36 13.85
N ALA A 226 -26.45 16.90 14.81
CA ALA A 226 -25.05 16.58 14.56
C ALA A 226 -24.93 15.24 13.84
N ILE A 227 -24.15 15.23 12.77
CA ILE A 227 -23.86 14.06 11.94
C ILE A 227 -22.35 13.93 11.82
N LEU A 228 -21.85 12.76 12.19
CA LEU A 228 -20.46 12.38 12.02
C LEU A 228 -20.29 11.74 10.63
N MET A 229 -19.79 12.53 9.69
CA MET A 229 -19.64 12.13 8.31
C MET A 229 -18.32 11.38 8.05
N SER A 230 -18.43 10.28 7.30
CA SER A 230 -17.29 9.62 6.67
C SER A 230 -16.84 10.42 5.43
N LEU A 231 -15.54 10.52 5.18
CA LEU A 231 -15.02 11.10 3.93
C LEU A 231 -14.97 10.06 2.81
N ASN A 232 -14.81 8.79 3.17
CA ASN A 232 -14.89 7.66 2.26
C ASN A 232 -16.38 7.28 2.05
N PRO A 233 -16.91 7.37 0.81
CA PRO A 233 -18.31 7.06 0.50
C PRO A 233 -18.73 5.62 0.80
N ASP A 234 -17.78 4.68 0.88
CA ASP A 234 -18.06 3.27 1.17
C ASP A 234 -18.47 3.02 2.63
N TYR A 235 -18.38 4.06 3.49
CA TYR A 235 -18.67 3.98 4.91
C TYR A 235 -19.85 4.90 5.28
N PRO A 236 -20.77 4.43 6.13
CA PRO A 236 -21.96 5.20 6.49
C PRO A 236 -21.60 6.42 7.34
N ASN A 237 -22.47 7.44 7.27
CA ASN A 237 -22.49 8.54 8.23
C ASN A 237 -23.23 8.12 9.49
N ILE A 238 -22.84 8.67 10.63
CA ILE A 238 -23.42 8.34 11.93
C ILE A 238 -24.20 9.57 12.41
N ARG A 239 -25.49 9.40 12.68
CA ARG A 239 -26.29 10.44 13.32
C ARG A 239 -26.06 10.40 14.82
N VAL A 240 -25.81 11.55 15.43
CA VAL A 240 -25.66 11.65 16.88
C VAL A 240 -27.05 11.62 17.50
N ASP A 241 -27.29 10.63 18.34
CA ASP A 241 -28.53 10.52 19.09
C ASP A 241 -28.61 11.60 20.18
N LYS A 242 -29.81 12.16 20.41
CA LYS A 242 -30.01 13.26 21.37
C LYS A 242 -29.94 12.80 22.83
N GLU A 243 -30.19 11.52 23.11
CA GLU A 243 -30.12 10.93 24.44
C GLU A 243 -28.69 10.50 24.78
N SER A 244 -28.02 9.78 23.86
CA SER A 244 -26.63 9.34 24.05
C SER A 244 -25.62 10.48 23.95
N GLY A 245 -25.90 11.45 23.07
CA GLY A 245 -24.99 12.55 22.75
C GLY A 245 -23.68 12.05 22.12
N VAL A 246 -22.71 12.96 22.02
CA VAL A 246 -21.34 12.64 21.59
C VAL A 246 -20.37 13.44 22.43
N ASN A 247 -19.30 12.80 22.90
CA ASN A 247 -18.23 13.48 23.60
C ASN A 247 -17.11 13.81 22.61
N VAL A 248 -16.98 15.08 22.24
CA VAL A 248 -15.91 15.52 21.35
C VAL A 248 -14.65 15.77 22.16
N LEU A 249 -13.56 15.09 21.79
CA LEU A 249 -12.26 15.21 22.45
C LEU A 249 -11.47 16.42 21.94
N GLY A 250 -11.70 16.82 20.70
CA GLY A 250 -11.08 17.98 20.09
C GLY A 250 -11.10 17.96 18.57
N VAL A 251 -10.46 18.96 17.98
CA VAL A 251 -10.36 19.18 16.53
C VAL A 251 -9.01 18.68 16.03
N VAL A 252 -9.04 17.99 14.89
CA VAL A 252 -7.83 17.48 14.22
C VAL A 252 -7.18 18.59 13.41
N PHE A 253 -5.86 18.74 13.58
CA PHE A 253 -5.04 19.73 12.89
C PHE A 253 -3.73 19.11 12.40
N SER A 254 -3.82 17.95 11.74
CA SER A 254 -2.67 17.30 11.08
C SER A 254 -2.46 17.83 9.67
#